data_AF-A0A328C3B7-F1
#
_entry.id   AF-A0A328C3B7-F1
#
_cell.length_a   1.000
_cell.length_b   1.000
_cell.length_c   1.000
_cell.angle_alpha   90.00
_cell.angle_beta   90.00
_cell.angle_gamma   90.00
#
_symmetry.space_group_name_H-M   'P 1'
#
loop_
_entity.id
_entity.type
_entity.pdbx_description
1 polymer ?
#
loop_
_entity_poly.entity_id
_entity_poly.type
_entity_poly.pdbx_seq_one_letter_code
_entity_poly.pdbx_strand_id
1 'polypeptide(L)'
;MFQSPLTLVLGWHPPGRHFRLMTALYAFAGACHLWLADAWVPEWFWGNILFLLGICALPFMPSTPAWTLCALGKALPLLLGRDHLNQSLLLMLIALAAALTCLTGGLRASRQTTHELEPGDRDPNPPDSPALVEAFWLYLRGLTVAVYALSAFHKLNRDFLSPPISCGSYGVDKLLNYYQLSPAALPGVETLRTLAPFLVLGAEFGVALLYLGGRRKGALLLALAFHIPLTLTMAPAFAFVMLIGHSAFLTRQDLHAFRKSARRHRRVLLMATTALCAISLVAHGQLPALSLIPREALLWGLLIWVGLTPLPPRPCWRRRPKTPALTSRAPRLLATLALMLFVAHALTPYLGLRFQHTAAMVSNLRIDDGCWNHLLIPESWRMREDYIRINRTYFRHPGFLTEYEDKVLDQLWNTTQVRQMRRNWCREELHPFYLEGTFRSEPFVIEDLCAEELSWPFEAAGVFGPEIFKDHLRFQRNLPRTCPATCIH
;
A
#
# COMPACT_ATOMS: atom_id res chain seq x y z
N MET A 1 37.53 -24.44 -0.89
CA MET A 1 37.31 -22.98 -0.77
C MET A 1 36.54 -22.73 0.51
N PHE A 2 37.15 -22.08 1.51
CA PHE A 2 36.45 -21.68 2.72
C PHE A 2 35.54 -20.49 2.41
N GLN A 3 34.23 -20.65 2.60
CA GLN A 3 33.33 -19.50 2.55
C GLN A 3 33.52 -18.67 3.81
N SER A 4 33.78 -17.37 3.65
CA SER A 4 33.88 -16.50 4.81
C SER A 4 32.52 -16.43 5.54
N PRO A 5 32.49 -16.24 6.87
CA PRO A 5 31.27 -15.96 7.64
C PRO A 5 30.39 -14.88 6.99
N LEU A 6 31.02 -13.84 6.45
CA LEU A 6 30.34 -12.75 5.76
C LEU A 6 29.65 -13.23 4.48
N THR A 7 30.29 -14.07 3.68
CA THR A 7 29.69 -14.64 2.46
C THR A 7 28.47 -15.49 2.79
N LEU A 8 28.50 -16.26 3.88
CA LEU A 8 27.35 -17.02 4.36
C LEU A 8 26.21 -16.10 4.80
N VAL A 9 26.50 -15.07 5.58
CA VAL A 9 25.50 -14.10 6.05
C VAL A 9 24.84 -13.35 4.91
N LEU A 10 25.64 -12.89 3.94
CA LEU A 10 25.17 -12.11 2.81
C LEU A 10 24.51 -12.96 1.73
N GLY A 11 24.84 -14.25 1.61
CA GLY A 11 24.29 -15.15 0.59
C GLY A 11 23.09 -15.96 1.05
N TRP A 12 22.84 -16.07 2.37
CA TRP A 12 21.77 -16.91 2.89
C TRP A 12 20.39 -16.41 2.49
N HIS A 13 19.51 -17.35 2.13
CA HIS A 13 18.10 -17.10 1.93
C HIS A 13 17.28 -18.35 2.28
N PRO A 14 15.98 -18.19 2.62
CA PRO A 14 15.10 -19.32 2.82
C PRO A 14 15.10 -20.28 1.62
N PRO A 15 15.31 -21.59 1.84
CA PRO A 15 15.21 -22.56 0.77
C PRO A 15 13.75 -22.83 0.40
N GLY A 16 13.48 -23.01 -0.89
CA GLY A 16 12.21 -23.54 -1.38
C GLY A 16 11.50 -22.70 -2.44
N ARG A 17 10.68 -23.40 -3.24
CA ARG A 17 9.94 -22.81 -4.37
C ARG A 17 8.92 -21.75 -3.96
N HIS A 18 8.39 -21.83 -2.74
CA HIS A 18 7.39 -20.90 -2.24
C HIS A 18 7.98 -19.51 -1.95
N PHE A 19 9.14 -19.45 -1.28
CA PHE A 19 9.84 -18.19 -1.06
C PHE A 19 10.29 -17.58 -2.40
N ARG A 20 10.83 -18.39 -3.31
CA ARG A 20 11.20 -17.92 -4.67
C ARG A 20 10.01 -17.34 -5.45
N LEU A 21 8.83 -17.96 -5.35
CA LEU A 21 7.63 -17.40 -5.97
C LEU A 21 7.27 -16.03 -5.37
N MET A 22 7.27 -15.91 -4.04
CA MET A 22 7.01 -14.64 -3.37
C MET A 22 8.02 -13.57 -3.77
N THR A 23 9.31 -13.91 -3.84
CA THR A 23 10.37 -13.02 -4.33
C THR A 23 10.09 -12.55 -5.76
N ALA A 24 9.72 -13.47 -6.67
CA ALA A 24 9.41 -13.11 -8.05
C ALA A 24 8.17 -12.20 -8.13
N LEU A 25 7.14 -12.47 -7.33
CA LEU A 25 5.96 -11.60 -7.23
C LEU A 25 6.32 -10.23 -6.65
N TYR A 26 7.22 -10.16 -5.66
CA TYR A 26 7.71 -8.89 -5.12
C TYR A 26 8.46 -8.07 -6.17
N ALA A 27 9.40 -8.70 -6.89
CA ALA A 27 10.15 -8.03 -7.95
C ALA A 27 9.21 -7.53 -9.06
N PHE A 28 8.23 -8.34 -9.47
CA PHE A 28 7.22 -7.96 -10.43
C PHE A 28 6.35 -6.78 -9.94
N ALA A 29 5.84 -6.84 -8.71
CA ALA A 29 5.07 -5.75 -8.12
C ALA A 29 5.90 -4.47 -8.01
N GLY A 30 7.19 -4.59 -7.67
CA GLY A 30 8.13 -3.48 -7.65
C GLY A 30 8.34 -2.85 -9.02
N ALA A 31 8.46 -3.66 -10.08
CA ALA A 31 8.54 -3.17 -11.45
C ALA A 31 7.24 -2.47 -11.88
N CYS A 32 6.07 -3.01 -11.53
CA CYS A 32 4.78 -2.34 -11.78
C CYS A 32 4.69 -0.99 -11.06
N HIS A 33 5.21 -0.92 -9.83
CA HIS A 33 5.22 0.31 -9.04
C HIS A 33 6.17 1.37 -9.61
N LEU A 34 7.38 1.00 -10.06
CA LEU A 34 8.30 1.94 -10.73
C LEU A 34 7.75 2.44 -12.08
N TRP A 35 6.77 1.75 -12.64
CA TRP A 35 6.09 2.13 -13.87
C TRP A 35 4.81 2.94 -13.62
N LEU A 36 4.65 3.54 -12.45
CA LEU A 36 3.64 4.56 -12.19
C LEU A 36 4.18 5.93 -12.52
N ALA A 37 3.33 6.85 -12.99
CA ALA A 37 3.74 8.22 -13.23
C ALA A 37 4.30 8.88 -11.96
N ASP A 38 3.67 8.63 -10.81
CA ASP A 38 4.11 9.13 -9.50
C ASP A 38 5.52 8.68 -9.12
N ALA A 39 5.98 7.54 -9.65
CA ALA A 39 7.33 7.06 -9.37
C ALA A 39 8.42 7.97 -9.99
N TRP A 40 8.09 8.82 -10.97
CA TRP A 40 9.08 9.64 -11.68
C TRP A 40 9.25 11.04 -11.10
N VAL A 41 8.77 11.26 -9.88
CA VAL A 41 9.01 12.49 -9.12
C VAL A 41 10.51 12.59 -8.79
N PRO A 42 11.19 13.72 -9.11
CA PRO A 42 12.64 13.87 -8.95
C PRO A 42 13.17 13.52 -7.54
N GLU A 43 12.40 13.85 -6.51
CA GLU A 43 12.72 13.57 -5.11
C GLU A 43 12.81 12.08 -4.79
N TRP A 44 12.27 11.21 -5.64
CA TRP A 44 12.29 9.76 -5.45
C TRP A 44 13.43 9.09 -6.21
N PHE A 45 14.19 9.83 -7.03
CA PHE A 45 15.19 9.30 -7.95
C PHE A 45 16.16 8.31 -7.28
N TRP A 46 16.82 8.72 -6.20
CA TRP A 46 17.77 7.86 -5.48
C TRP A 46 17.10 6.64 -4.83
N GLY A 47 15.92 6.83 -4.25
CA GLY A 47 15.12 5.74 -3.70
C GLY A 47 14.78 4.70 -4.76
N ASN A 48 14.36 5.16 -5.95
CA ASN A 48 13.99 4.30 -7.06
C ASN A 48 15.19 3.56 -7.67
N ILE A 49 16.38 4.17 -7.73
CA ILE A 49 17.60 3.47 -8.15
C ILE A 49 17.90 2.32 -7.20
N LEU A 50 17.93 2.57 -5.88
CA LEU A 50 18.17 1.51 -4.89
C LEU A 50 17.10 0.43 -4.98
N PHE A 51 15.84 0.83 -5.14
CA PHE A 51 14.74 -0.11 -5.28
C PHE A 51 14.86 -0.97 -6.54
N LEU A 52 15.20 -0.36 -7.68
CA LEU A 52 15.41 -1.04 -8.96
C LEU A 52 16.55 -2.05 -8.88
N LEU A 53 17.69 -1.64 -8.32
CA LEU A 53 18.84 -2.54 -8.09
C LEU A 53 18.44 -3.73 -7.21
N GLY A 54 17.68 -3.47 -6.14
CA GLY A 54 17.14 -4.50 -5.26
C GLY A 54 16.26 -5.50 -6.02
N ILE A 55 15.22 -5.04 -6.73
CA ILE A 55 14.29 -5.93 -7.43
C ILE A 55 14.94 -6.67 -8.61
N CYS A 56 15.95 -6.09 -9.26
CA CYS A 56 16.72 -6.76 -10.31
C CYS A 56 17.65 -7.85 -9.74
N ALA A 57 18.17 -7.67 -8.52
CA ALA A 57 19.01 -8.66 -7.85
C ALA A 57 18.20 -9.85 -7.29
N LEU A 58 16.98 -9.62 -6.83
CA LEU A 58 16.13 -10.61 -6.16
C LEU A 58 15.94 -11.95 -6.91
N PRO A 59 15.69 -12.00 -8.23
CA PRO A 59 15.56 -13.25 -8.98
C PRO A 59 16.83 -14.13 -8.95
N PHE A 60 18.00 -13.51 -8.84
CA PHE A 60 19.29 -14.20 -8.87
C PHE A 60 19.80 -14.49 -7.45
N MET A 61 19.61 -13.54 -6.54
CA MET A 61 20.15 -13.56 -5.18
C MET A 61 19.14 -12.99 -4.17
N PRO A 62 18.14 -13.78 -3.72
CA PRO A 62 17.07 -13.33 -2.82
C PRO A 62 17.55 -13.17 -1.36
N SER A 63 18.61 -12.39 -1.19
CA SER A 63 19.49 -12.34 -0.04
C SER A 63 19.36 -11.02 0.73
N THR A 64 20.06 -10.90 1.86
CA THR A 64 20.00 -9.72 2.74
C THR A 64 20.31 -8.41 2.00
N PRO A 65 21.36 -8.28 1.17
CA PRO A 65 21.64 -7.04 0.44
C PRO A 65 20.50 -6.64 -0.51
N ALA A 66 19.98 -7.58 -1.31
CA ALA A 66 18.93 -7.30 -2.28
C ALA A 66 17.64 -6.80 -1.59
N TRP A 67 17.24 -7.46 -0.48
CA TRP A 67 16.08 -7.02 0.30
C TRP A 67 16.31 -5.70 1.03
N THR A 68 17.54 -5.43 1.51
CA THR A 68 17.90 -4.16 2.14
C THR A 68 17.82 -3.01 1.15
N LEU A 69 18.34 -3.19 -0.07
CA LEU A 69 18.19 -2.22 -1.17
C LEU A 69 16.72 -1.94 -1.47
N CYS A 70 15.88 -2.98 -1.51
CA CYS A 70 14.43 -2.82 -1.69
C CYS A 70 13.79 -2.01 -0.54
N ALA A 71 14.15 -2.31 0.71
CA ALA A 71 13.60 -1.62 1.88
C ALA A 71 14.03 -0.15 1.92
N LEU A 72 15.33 0.13 1.77
CA LEU A 72 15.87 1.49 1.76
C LEU A 72 15.33 2.31 0.58
N GLY A 73 15.24 1.68 -0.60
CA GLY A 73 14.72 2.33 -1.80
C GLY A 73 13.26 2.79 -1.66
N LYS A 74 12.46 2.16 -0.80
CA LYS A 74 11.10 2.62 -0.45
C LYS A 74 11.04 3.50 0.78
N ALA A 75 11.91 3.28 1.77
CA ALA A 75 11.99 4.12 2.96
C ALA A 75 12.37 5.57 2.62
N LEU A 76 13.31 5.78 1.68
CA LEU A 76 13.76 7.12 1.30
C LEU A 76 12.61 8.01 0.75
N PRO A 77 11.83 7.61 -0.27
CA PRO A 77 10.67 8.39 -0.72
C PRO A 77 9.59 8.59 0.35
N LEU A 78 9.35 7.58 1.20
CA LEU A 78 8.36 7.66 2.28
C LEU A 78 8.75 8.71 3.35
N LEU A 79 10.03 8.74 3.72
CA LEU A 79 10.53 9.62 4.78
C LEU A 79 10.88 11.01 4.25
N LEU A 80 11.44 11.11 3.05
CA LEU A 80 12.04 12.34 2.51
C LEU A 80 11.34 12.86 1.25
N GLY A 81 10.73 11.97 0.46
CA GLY A 81 10.19 12.30 -0.87
C GLY A 81 8.71 12.66 -0.89
N ARG A 82 8.04 12.76 0.26
CA ARG A 82 6.58 12.99 0.35
C ARG A 82 5.76 11.92 -0.40
N ASP A 83 6.25 10.69 -0.47
CA ASP A 83 5.48 9.57 -1.00
C ASP A 83 4.21 9.40 -0.16
N HIS A 84 3.08 9.19 -0.84
CA HIS A 84 1.74 9.11 -0.27
C HIS A 84 1.08 7.75 -0.59
N LEU A 85 1.78 6.86 -1.29
CA LEU A 85 1.25 5.60 -1.77
C LEU A 85 1.37 4.53 -0.67
N ASN A 86 0.25 4.00 -0.16
CA ASN A 86 0.29 2.90 0.82
C ASN A 86 1.04 1.66 0.30
N GLN A 87 1.00 1.41 -1.01
CA GLN A 87 1.77 0.34 -1.64
C GLN A 87 3.28 0.46 -1.40
N SER A 88 3.83 1.67 -1.31
CA SER A 88 5.24 1.89 -0.98
C SER A 88 5.56 1.45 0.45
N LEU A 89 4.68 1.79 1.40
CA LEU A 89 4.81 1.32 2.78
C LEU A 89 4.76 -0.21 2.84
N LEU A 90 3.81 -0.84 2.16
CA LEU A 90 3.68 -2.30 2.15
C LEU A 90 4.91 -2.97 1.54
N LEU A 91 5.41 -2.48 0.41
CA LEU A 91 6.65 -2.98 -0.21
C LEU A 91 7.83 -2.84 0.76
N MET A 92 8.02 -1.67 1.37
CA MET A 92 9.07 -1.43 2.36
C MET A 92 8.98 -2.42 3.54
N LEU A 93 7.79 -2.58 4.12
CA LEU A 93 7.54 -3.46 5.26
C LEU A 93 7.80 -4.94 4.92
N ILE A 94 7.41 -5.38 3.73
CA ILE A 94 7.66 -6.75 3.26
C ILE A 94 9.17 -6.97 3.04
N ALA A 95 9.84 -6.03 2.36
CA ALA A 95 11.28 -6.12 2.13
C ALA A 95 12.09 -6.10 3.42
N LEU A 96 11.71 -5.27 4.39
CA LEU A 96 12.35 -5.22 5.70
C LEU A 96 12.20 -6.55 6.45
N ALA A 97 10.99 -7.13 6.48
CA ALA A 97 10.77 -8.44 7.10
C ALA A 97 11.57 -9.56 6.41
N ALA A 98 11.68 -9.52 5.08
CA ALA A 98 12.49 -10.46 4.31
C ALA A 98 14.00 -10.26 4.55
N ALA A 99 14.49 -9.02 4.61
CA ALA A 99 15.88 -8.69 4.92
C ALA A 99 16.27 -9.20 6.32
N LEU A 100 15.45 -8.94 7.33
CA LEU A 100 15.66 -9.43 8.70
C LEU A 100 15.65 -10.96 8.77
N THR A 101 14.76 -11.60 8.00
CA THR A 101 14.73 -13.05 7.85
C THR A 101 16.03 -13.58 7.23
N CYS A 102 16.50 -12.97 6.13
CA CYS A 102 17.75 -13.39 5.51
C CYS A 102 18.97 -13.17 6.42
N LEU A 103 19.05 -12.01 7.07
CA LEU A 103 20.16 -11.65 7.97
C LEU A 103 20.24 -12.61 9.16
N THR A 104 19.13 -12.83 9.86
CA THR A 104 19.10 -13.68 11.05
C THR A 104 19.34 -15.15 10.71
N GLY A 105 18.83 -15.63 9.57
CA GLY A 105 19.14 -16.97 9.06
C GLY A 105 20.62 -17.14 8.71
N GLY A 106 21.21 -16.16 8.03
CA GLY A 106 22.62 -16.14 7.67
C GLY A 106 23.55 -16.10 8.89
N LEU A 107 23.24 -15.27 9.89
CA LEU A 107 24.00 -15.21 11.15
C LEU A 107 23.98 -16.54 11.92
N ARG A 108 22.83 -17.24 11.90
CA ARG A 108 22.71 -18.56 12.54
C ARG A 108 23.51 -19.62 11.79
N ALA A 109 23.38 -19.67 10.47
CA ALA A 109 24.14 -20.59 9.63
C ALA A 109 25.66 -20.42 9.82
N SER A 110 26.13 -19.16 9.90
CA SER A 110 27.55 -18.87 10.15
C SER A 110 28.05 -19.32 11.53
N ARG A 111 27.21 -19.30 12.57
CA ARG A 111 27.58 -19.78 13.92
C ARG A 111 27.65 -21.30 14.01
N GLN A 112 26.86 -22.00 13.20
CA GLN A 112 26.88 -23.47 13.16
C GLN A 112 28.13 -23.97 12.45
N THR A 113 28.54 -23.30 11.36
CA THR A 113 29.79 -23.65 10.65
C THR A 113 31.05 -23.52 11.51
N THR A 114 31.03 -22.71 12.58
CA THR A 114 32.18 -22.57 13.49
C THR A 114 32.25 -23.66 14.57
N HIS A 115 31.16 -24.38 14.86
CA HIS A 115 31.12 -25.37 15.95
C HIS A 115 31.22 -26.84 15.49
N GLU A 116 30.96 -27.14 14.22
CA GLU A 116 30.99 -28.52 13.71
C GLU A 116 32.25 -28.78 12.86
N LEU A 117 33.32 -29.21 13.52
CA LEU A 117 34.55 -29.73 12.92
C LEU A 117 34.49 -31.24 12.59
N GLU A 118 33.41 -31.94 12.96
CA GLU A 118 33.22 -33.37 12.69
C GLU A 118 32.60 -33.57 11.28
N PRO A 119 33.32 -34.17 10.30
CA PRO A 119 32.92 -34.18 8.88
C PRO A 119 31.71 -35.07 8.50
N GLY A 120 31.05 -35.75 9.45
CA GLY A 120 30.23 -36.92 9.16
C GLY A 120 28.74 -36.71 8.90
N ASP A 121 28.10 -35.67 9.46
CA ASP A 121 26.63 -35.70 9.61
C ASP A 121 25.93 -34.34 9.33
N ARG A 122 26.34 -33.66 8.25
CA ARG A 122 25.75 -32.38 7.86
C ARG A 122 24.37 -32.55 7.23
N ASP A 123 23.30 -32.24 7.98
CA ASP A 123 22.03 -31.84 7.35
C ASP A 123 22.22 -30.44 6.74
N PRO A 124 22.07 -30.26 5.42
CA PRO A 124 22.21 -28.94 4.78
C PRO A 124 21.16 -27.91 5.23
N ASN A 125 20.15 -28.31 6.00
CA ASN A 125 19.16 -27.38 6.56
C ASN A 125 19.25 -27.34 8.09
N PRO A 126 19.62 -26.20 8.69
CA PRO A 126 19.65 -26.12 10.14
C PRO A 126 18.23 -26.21 10.72
N PRO A 127 18.06 -26.93 11.84
CA PRO A 127 16.75 -27.26 12.41
C PRO A 127 15.88 -26.03 12.77
N ASP A 128 16.49 -24.85 12.91
CA ASP A 128 15.81 -23.59 13.25
C ASP A 128 15.41 -22.70 12.05
N SER A 129 15.90 -22.99 10.84
CA SER A 129 15.46 -22.27 9.62
C SER A 129 13.94 -22.31 9.37
N PRO A 130 13.20 -23.39 9.71
CA PRO A 130 11.75 -23.43 9.50
C PRO A 130 11.00 -22.42 10.36
N ALA A 131 11.43 -22.17 11.60
CA ALA A 131 10.71 -21.31 12.54
C ALA A 131 10.74 -19.83 12.13
N LEU A 132 11.89 -19.37 11.63
CA LEU A 132 12.05 -18.00 11.15
C LEU A 132 11.23 -17.75 9.87
N VAL A 133 11.29 -18.69 8.94
CA VAL A 133 10.51 -18.63 7.69
C VAL A 133 9.01 -18.68 7.98
N GLU A 134 8.58 -19.50 8.93
CA GLU A 134 7.20 -19.50 9.42
C GLU A 134 6.77 -18.15 9.99
N ALA A 135 7.61 -17.51 10.81
CA ALA A 135 7.31 -16.19 11.37
C ALA A 135 7.15 -15.13 10.27
N PHE A 136 8.01 -15.16 9.24
CA PHE A 136 7.86 -14.31 8.06
C PHE A 136 6.52 -14.54 7.34
N TRP A 137 6.12 -15.80 7.13
CA TRP A 137 4.83 -16.10 6.51
C TRP A 137 3.64 -15.72 7.40
N LEU A 138 3.76 -15.86 8.72
CA LEU A 138 2.77 -15.41 9.68
C LEU A 138 2.56 -13.90 9.57
N TYR A 139 3.65 -13.14 9.53
CA TYR A 139 3.62 -11.70 9.33
C TYR A 139 2.94 -11.33 8.01
N LEU A 140 3.35 -11.91 6.88
CA LEU A 140 2.75 -11.61 5.57
C LEU A 140 1.24 -11.91 5.52
N ARG A 141 0.81 -13.05 6.07
CA ARG A 141 -0.62 -13.40 6.14
C ARG A 141 -1.38 -12.41 7.00
N GLY A 142 -0.85 -12.08 8.17
CA GLY A 142 -1.43 -11.11 9.08
C GLY A 142 -1.55 -9.73 8.43
N LEU A 143 -0.47 -9.25 7.81
CA LEU A 143 -0.43 -7.97 7.10
C LEU A 143 -1.49 -7.92 5.99
N THR A 144 -1.59 -8.98 5.18
CA THR A 144 -2.59 -9.07 4.09
C THR A 144 -4.02 -8.96 4.63
N VAL A 145 -4.35 -9.74 5.68
CA VAL A 145 -5.68 -9.70 6.30
C VAL A 145 -5.95 -8.34 6.94
N ALA A 146 -4.96 -7.78 7.63
CA ALA A 146 -5.06 -6.47 8.27
C ALA A 146 -5.33 -5.37 7.25
N VAL A 147 -4.61 -5.34 6.12
CA VAL A 147 -4.84 -4.35 5.05
C VAL A 147 -6.29 -4.39 4.57
N TYR A 148 -6.82 -5.56 4.21
CA TYR A 148 -8.22 -5.66 3.76
C TYR A 148 -9.24 -5.31 4.85
N ALA A 149 -9.03 -5.78 6.07
CA ALA A 149 -9.93 -5.50 7.18
C ALA A 149 -9.94 -4.00 7.55
N LEU A 150 -8.77 -3.37 7.57
CA LEU A 150 -8.61 -1.95 7.86
C LEU A 150 -9.14 -1.08 6.72
N SER A 151 -8.90 -1.43 5.46
CA SER A 151 -9.47 -0.71 4.32
C SER A 151 -11.01 -0.73 4.35
N ALA A 152 -11.62 -1.86 4.72
CA ALA A 152 -13.05 -1.95 4.93
C ALA A 152 -13.49 -1.11 6.15
N PHE A 153 -12.76 -1.20 7.25
CA PHE A 153 -13.04 -0.42 8.46
C PHE A 153 -13.02 1.09 8.19
N HIS A 154 -12.01 1.61 7.49
CA HIS A 154 -11.94 3.03 7.11
C HIS A 154 -13.11 3.48 6.23
N LYS A 155 -13.74 2.57 5.48
CA LYS A 155 -14.93 2.81 4.65
C LYS A 155 -16.26 2.75 5.42
N LEU A 156 -16.25 2.39 6.71
CA LEU A 156 -17.41 2.49 7.60
C LEU A 156 -17.63 3.93 8.08
N ASN A 157 -17.84 4.84 7.12
CA ASN A 157 -18.11 6.24 7.36
C ASN A 157 -19.28 6.74 6.52
N ARG A 158 -19.88 7.87 6.93
CA ARG A 158 -21.10 8.43 6.32
C ARG A 158 -20.92 8.76 4.84
N ASP A 159 -19.78 9.34 4.47
CA ASP A 159 -19.57 9.84 3.11
C ASP A 159 -19.29 8.69 2.15
N PHE A 160 -18.53 7.67 2.57
CA PHE A 160 -18.32 6.49 1.74
C PHE A 160 -19.61 5.72 1.48
N LEU A 161 -20.51 5.64 2.47
CA LEU A 161 -21.79 4.94 2.33
C LEU A 161 -22.87 5.76 1.62
N SER A 162 -22.59 7.01 1.26
CA SER A 162 -23.47 7.89 0.51
C SER A 162 -23.16 7.80 -0.99
N PRO A 163 -23.98 7.11 -1.82
CA PRO A 163 -23.68 6.91 -3.24
C PRO A 163 -23.36 8.18 -4.04
N PRO A 164 -24.01 9.34 -3.82
CA PRO A 164 -23.70 10.56 -4.57
C PRO A 164 -22.25 11.07 -4.44
N ILE A 165 -21.56 10.75 -3.34
CA ILE A 165 -20.22 11.26 -3.03
C ILE A 165 -19.18 10.16 -2.76
N SER A 166 -19.62 8.90 -2.70
CA SER A 166 -18.78 7.74 -2.41
C SER A 166 -17.70 7.54 -3.46
N CYS A 167 -16.49 7.24 -3.01
CA CYS A 167 -15.44 6.73 -3.88
C CYS A 167 -15.81 5.40 -4.57
N GLY A 168 -16.71 4.60 -3.98
CA GLY A 168 -17.21 3.37 -4.62
C GLY A 168 -17.99 3.67 -5.89
N SER A 169 -18.94 4.61 -5.81
CA SER A 169 -19.76 5.06 -6.94
C SER A 169 -18.94 5.84 -7.96
N TYR A 170 -18.02 6.70 -7.51
CA TYR A 170 -17.05 7.36 -8.38
C TYR A 170 -16.18 6.36 -9.17
N GLY A 171 -15.78 5.25 -8.57
CA GLY A 171 -15.06 4.18 -9.25
C GLY A 171 -15.87 3.55 -10.39
N VAL A 172 -17.19 3.42 -10.23
CA VAL A 172 -18.10 3.00 -11.31
C VAL A 172 -18.10 4.03 -12.43
N ASP A 173 -18.23 5.33 -12.10
CA ASP A 173 -18.21 6.41 -13.09
C ASP A 173 -16.90 6.45 -13.88
N LYS A 174 -15.76 6.24 -13.21
CA LYS A 174 -14.46 6.10 -13.88
C LYS A 174 -14.38 4.88 -14.78
N LEU A 175 -14.99 3.76 -14.39
CA LEU A 175 -15.02 2.56 -15.21
C LEU A 175 -15.89 2.75 -16.46
N LEU A 176 -17.04 3.42 -16.33
CA LEU A 176 -17.91 3.78 -17.46
C LEU A 176 -17.19 4.72 -18.42
N ASN A 177 -16.54 5.76 -17.89
CA ASN A 177 -15.75 6.69 -18.67
C ASN A 177 -14.56 5.99 -19.36
N TYR A 178 -13.89 5.07 -18.67
CA TYR A 178 -12.86 4.24 -19.25
C TYR A 178 -13.42 3.49 -20.47
N TYR A 179 -14.57 2.84 -20.37
CA TYR A 179 -15.17 2.14 -21.51
C TYR A 179 -15.99 3.03 -22.46
N GLN A 180 -15.94 4.35 -22.33
CA GLN A 180 -16.75 5.29 -23.10
C GLN A 180 -18.26 4.94 -23.11
N LEU A 181 -18.75 4.31 -22.04
CA LEU A 181 -20.14 3.88 -21.92
C LEU A 181 -20.98 5.00 -21.33
N SER A 182 -22.00 5.44 -22.06
CA SER A 182 -22.99 6.38 -21.52
C SER A 182 -23.83 5.68 -20.44
N PRO A 183 -24.00 6.27 -19.24
CA PRO A 183 -24.89 5.71 -18.22
C PRO A 183 -26.31 5.46 -18.72
N ALA A 184 -26.79 6.28 -19.65
CA ALA A 184 -28.13 6.11 -20.24
C ALA A 184 -28.29 4.83 -21.09
N ALA A 185 -27.18 4.25 -21.56
CA ALA A 185 -27.19 3.07 -22.43
C ALA A 185 -27.20 1.73 -21.68
N LEU A 186 -26.92 1.72 -20.38
CA LEU A 186 -26.76 0.50 -19.59
C LEU A 186 -27.87 0.35 -18.55
N PRO A 187 -28.82 -0.59 -18.75
CA PRO A 187 -29.84 -0.85 -17.75
C PRO A 187 -29.19 -1.32 -16.44
N GLY A 188 -29.59 -0.72 -15.32
CA GLY A 188 -29.10 -1.09 -13.98
C GLY A 188 -27.80 -0.40 -13.55
N VAL A 189 -27.22 0.50 -14.36
CA VAL A 189 -26.01 1.23 -13.97
C VAL A 189 -26.23 2.09 -12.72
N GLU A 190 -27.40 2.72 -12.59
CA GLU A 190 -27.72 3.54 -11.41
C GLU A 190 -27.87 2.67 -10.16
N THR A 191 -28.44 1.47 -10.30
CA THR A 191 -28.46 0.47 -9.24
C THR A 191 -27.05 0.05 -8.85
N LEU A 192 -26.17 -0.19 -9.84
CA LEU A 192 -24.77 -0.51 -9.58
C LEU A 192 -24.05 0.63 -8.85
N ARG A 193 -24.24 1.89 -9.28
CA ARG A 193 -23.68 3.08 -8.60
C ARG A 193 -24.19 3.19 -7.17
N THR A 194 -25.48 2.93 -6.94
CA THR A 194 -26.10 2.94 -5.61
C THR A 194 -25.55 1.83 -4.71
N LEU A 195 -25.31 0.63 -5.26
CA LEU A 195 -24.81 -0.51 -4.51
C LEU A 195 -23.28 -0.54 -4.38
N ALA A 196 -22.55 0.20 -5.21
CA ALA A 196 -21.09 0.17 -5.26
C ALA A 196 -20.40 0.35 -3.90
N PRO A 197 -20.81 1.30 -3.03
CA PRO A 197 -20.23 1.43 -1.70
C PRO A 197 -20.28 0.13 -0.89
N PHE A 198 -21.45 -0.52 -0.89
CA PHE A 198 -21.68 -1.75 -0.14
C PHE A 198 -20.96 -2.95 -0.76
N LEU A 199 -20.88 -3.00 -2.10
CA LEU A 199 -20.14 -4.04 -2.81
C LEU A 199 -18.63 -3.95 -2.53
N VAL A 200 -18.06 -2.74 -2.53
CA VAL A 200 -16.65 -2.50 -2.21
C VAL A 200 -16.35 -2.88 -0.76
N LEU A 201 -17.17 -2.38 0.18
CA LEU A 201 -17.04 -2.70 1.60
C LEU A 201 -17.15 -4.21 1.85
N GLY A 202 -18.16 -4.85 1.25
CA GLY A 202 -18.39 -6.28 1.33
C GLY A 202 -17.27 -7.11 0.69
N ALA A 203 -16.66 -6.63 -0.40
CA ALA A 203 -15.54 -7.30 -1.05
C ALA A 203 -14.28 -7.25 -0.17
N GLU A 204 -13.89 -6.07 0.32
CA GLU A 204 -12.69 -5.93 1.17
C GLU A 204 -12.83 -6.74 2.46
N PHE A 205 -13.96 -6.59 3.16
CA PHE A 205 -14.23 -7.35 4.38
C PHE A 205 -14.35 -8.85 4.09
N GLY A 206 -15.00 -9.21 2.98
CA GLY A 206 -15.15 -10.58 2.51
C GLY A 206 -13.81 -11.26 2.24
N VAL A 207 -12.84 -10.59 1.62
CA VAL A 207 -11.49 -11.13 1.40
C VAL A 207 -10.82 -11.45 2.75
N ALA A 208 -10.87 -10.53 3.71
CA ALA A 208 -10.32 -10.73 5.05
C ALA A 208 -10.97 -11.92 5.76
N LEU A 209 -12.30 -11.98 5.81
CA LEU A 209 -13.06 -13.07 6.43
C LEU A 209 -12.80 -14.42 5.76
N LEU A 210 -12.73 -14.46 4.43
CA LEU A 210 -12.45 -15.69 3.69
C LEU A 210 -11.04 -16.23 4.01
N TYR A 211 -10.04 -15.36 4.18
CA TYR A 211 -8.72 -15.78 4.64
C TYR A 211 -8.73 -16.28 6.10
N LEU A 212 -9.40 -15.56 7.00
CA LEU A 212 -9.57 -15.98 8.40
C LEU A 212 -10.28 -17.34 8.50
N GLY A 213 -11.31 -17.56 7.68
CA GLY A 213 -12.07 -18.81 7.60
C GLY A 213 -11.38 -19.93 6.81
N GLY A 214 -10.17 -19.74 6.28
CA GLY A 214 -9.46 -20.77 5.52
C GLY A 214 -9.98 -21.03 4.10
N ARG A 215 -10.79 -20.13 3.57
CA ARG A 215 -11.37 -20.19 2.22
C ARG A 215 -10.50 -19.42 1.21
N ARG A 216 -9.20 -19.71 1.18
CA ARG A 216 -8.19 -19.00 0.35
C ARG A 216 -8.56 -18.89 -1.14
N LYS A 217 -9.19 -19.90 -1.73
CA LYS A 217 -9.66 -19.82 -3.14
C LYS A 217 -10.70 -18.74 -3.32
N GLY A 218 -11.71 -18.71 -2.44
CA GLY A 218 -12.74 -17.67 -2.46
C GLY A 218 -12.12 -16.29 -2.27
N ALA A 219 -11.19 -16.15 -1.30
CA ALA A 219 -10.49 -14.90 -1.06
C ALA A 219 -9.70 -14.42 -2.29
N LEU A 220 -8.97 -15.32 -2.96
CA LEU A 220 -8.24 -15.02 -4.20
C LEU A 220 -9.17 -14.61 -5.35
N LEU A 221 -10.26 -15.34 -5.56
CA LEU A 221 -11.22 -15.02 -6.62
C LEU A 221 -11.87 -13.66 -6.39
N LEU A 222 -12.35 -13.41 -5.16
CA LEU A 222 -12.96 -12.14 -4.79
C LEU A 222 -11.95 -10.99 -4.90
N ALA A 223 -10.73 -11.17 -4.40
CA ALA A 223 -9.68 -10.16 -4.50
C ALA A 223 -9.34 -9.86 -5.97
N LEU A 224 -9.10 -10.86 -6.81
CA LEU A 224 -8.76 -10.66 -8.24
C LEU A 224 -9.91 -9.96 -8.98
N ALA A 225 -11.15 -10.41 -8.79
CA ALA A 225 -12.32 -9.78 -9.42
C ALA A 225 -12.48 -8.32 -8.98
N PHE A 226 -12.29 -8.04 -7.69
CA PHE A 226 -12.34 -6.69 -7.13
C PHE A 226 -11.22 -5.77 -7.65
N HIS A 227 -10.01 -6.29 -7.87
CA HIS A 227 -8.87 -5.48 -8.28
C HIS A 227 -8.82 -5.16 -9.77
N ILE A 228 -9.52 -5.90 -10.64
CA ILE A 228 -9.61 -5.61 -12.07
C ILE A 228 -10.11 -4.17 -12.33
N PRO A 229 -11.32 -3.77 -11.89
CA PRO A 229 -11.80 -2.41 -12.14
C PRO A 229 -10.92 -1.35 -11.47
N LEU A 230 -10.36 -1.63 -10.29
CA LEU A 230 -9.43 -0.72 -9.62
C LEU A 230 -8.14 -0.52 -10.42
N THR A 231 -7.63 -1.59 -11.05
CA THR A 231 -6.39 -1.52 -11.83
C THR A 231 -6.57 -0.72 -13.11
N LEU A 232 -7.77 -0.73 -13.68
CA LEU A 232 -8.12 0.05 -14.87
C LEU A 232 -8.30 1.54 -14.57
N THR A 233 -8.67 1.91 -13.35
CA THR A 233 -9.15 3.27 -13.05
C THR A 233 -8.35 4.01 -11.98
N MET A 234 -8.24 3.46 -10.77
CA MET A 234 -7.83 4.22 -9.58
C MET A 234 -6.48 3.79 -8.97
N ALA A 235 -6.13 2.50 -9.04
CA ALA A 235 -4.99 1.94 -8.30
C ALA A 235 -4.25 0.85 -9.12
N PRO A 236 -3.60 1.23 -10.24
CA PRO A 236 -3.06 0.29 -11.23
C PRO A 236 -1.95 -0.66 -10.74
N ALA A 237 -1.31 -0.39 -9.61
CA ALA A 237 -0.23 -1.22 -9.06
C ALA A 237 -0.59 -1.94 -7.75
N PHE A 238 -1.65 -1.53 -7.05
CA PHE A 238 -1.97 -2.04 -5.72
C PHE A 238 -2.29 -3.55 -5.73
N ALA A 239 -2.99 -4.01 -6.77
CA ALA A 239 -3.32 -5.43 -6.97
C ALA A 239 -2.08 -6.33 -6.91
N PHE A 240 -0.98 -5.89 -7.54
CA PHE A 240 0.25 -6.68 -7.64
C PHE A 240 1.02 -6.72 -6.33
N VAL A 241 0.97 -5.66 -5.53
CA VAL A 241 1.51 -5.68 -4.16
C VAL A 241 0.72 -6.67 -3.29
N MET A 242 -0.60 -6.71 -3.44
CA MET A 242 -1.44 -7.67 -2.70
C MET A 242 -1.22 -9.12 -3.15
N LEU A 243 -0.82 -9.38 -4.41
CA LEU A 243 -0.43 -10.73 -4.87
C LEU A 243 0.71 -11.33 -4.03
N ILE A 244 1.63 -10.51 -3.54
CA ILE A 244 2.73 -10.95 -2.65
C ILE A 244 2.13 -11.56 -1.37
N GLY A 245 1.21 -10.83 -0.75
CA GLY A 245 0.49 -11.26 0.44
C GLY A 245 -0.38 -12.50 0.21
N HIS A 246 -1.12 -12.52 -0.89
CA HIS A 246 -1.91 -13.68 -1.32
C HIS A 246 -1.07 -14.94 -1.50
N SER A 247 0.17 -14.81 -2.00
CA SER A 247 1.09 -15.95 -2.15
C SER A 247 1.42 -16.61 -0.81
N ALA A 248 1.41 -15.86 0.30
CA ALA A 248 1.70 -16.40 1.63
C ALA A 248 0.65 -17.44 2.09
N PHE A 249 -0.56 -17.42 1.53
CA PHE A 249 -1.62 -18.39 1.81
C PHE A 249 -1.53 -19.67 0.99
N LEU A 250 -0.65 -19.72 -0.01
CA LEU A 250 -0.46 -20.89 -0.86
C LEU A 250 0.43 -21.92 -0.17
N THR A 251 0.07 -23.19 -0.33
CA THR A 251 0.89 -24.34 0.10
C THR A 251 1.65 -24.94 -1.09
N ARG A 252 2.63 -25.80 -0.82
CA ARG A 252 3.34 -26.55 -1.88
C ARG A 252 2.39 -27.36 -2.77
N GLN A 253 1.34 -27.91 -2.17
CA GLN A 253 0.31 -28.67 -2.90
C GLN A 253 -0.52 -27.76 -3.79
N ASP A 254 -0.83 -26.54 -3.34
CA ASP A 254 -1.54 -25.55 -4.17
C ASP A 254 -0.68 -25.16 -5.37
N LEU A 255 0.62 -24.90 -5.18
CA LEU A 255 1.54 -24.60 -6.28
C LEU A 255 1.63 -25.75 -7.30
N HIS A 256 1.61 -27.00 -6.83
CA HIS A 256 1.55 -28.16 -7.71
C HIS A 256 0.22 -28.22 -8.47
N ALA A 257 -0.91 -27.97 -7.81
CA ALA A 257 -2.23 -27.92 -8.43
C ALA A 257 -2.31 -26.81 -9.49
N PHE A 258 -1.79 -25.62 -9.19
CA PHE A 258 -1.67 -24.50 -10.13
C PHE A 258 -0.82 -24.88 -11.35
N ARG A 259 0.35 -25.50 -11.16
CA ARG A 259 1.20 -25.95 -12.28
C ARG A 259 0.50 -27.01 -13.15
N LYS A 260 -0.18 -27.97 -12.52
CA LYS A 260 -0.96 -29.00 -13.22
C LYS A 260 -2.12 -28.38 -14.00
N SER A 261 -2.85 -27.47 -13.38
CA SER A 261 -3.95 -26.70 -13.97
C SER A 261 -3.48 -25.85 -15.16
N ALA A 262 -2.38 -25.10 -15.00
CA ALA A 262 -1.81 -24.28 -16.07
C ALA A 262 -1.45 -25.12 -17.30
N ARG A 263 -0.81 -26.28 -17.10
CA ARG A 263 -0.48 -27.20 -18.20
C ARG A 263 -1.72 -27.77 -18.88
N ARG A 264 -2.71 -28.20 -18.10
CA ARG A 264 -3.97 -28.78 -18.60
C ARG A 264 -4.79 -27.76 -19.38
N HIS A 265 -4.88 -26.53 -18.89
CA HIS A 265 -5.76 -25.49 -19.40
C HIS A 265 -5.02 -24.40 -20.19
N ARG A 266 -3.76 -24.59 -20.58
CA ARG A 266 -2.93 -23.55 -21.23
C ARG A 266 -3.62 -22.85 -22.40
N ARG A 267 -4.31 -23.61 -23.26
CA ARG A 267 -5.02 -23.06 -24.44
C ARG A 267 -6.21 -22.21 -24.02
N VAL A 268 -7.02 -22.72 -23.10
CA VAL A 268 -8.18 -21.99 -22.54
C VAL A 268 -7.72 -20.72 -21.84
N LEU A 269 -6.67 -20.79 -21.02
CA LEU A 269 -6.11 -19.64 -20.32
C LEU A 269 -5.67 -18.55 -21.29
N LEU A 270 -4.88 -18.89 -22.31
CA LEU A 270 -4.41 -17.94 -23.30
C LEU A 270 -5.58 -17.36 -24.11
N MET A 271 -6.46 -18.20 -24.65
CA MET A 271 -7.59 -17.74 -25.46
C MET A 271 -8.55 -16.86 -24.67
N ALA A 272 -8.94 -17.26 -23.47
CA ALA A 272 -9.88 -16.49 -22.65
C ALA A 272 -9.26 -15.19 -22.13
N THR A 273 -7.99 -15.19 -21.74
CA THR A 273 -7.28 -13.96 -21.32
C THR A 273 -7.17 -12.98 -22.47
N THR A 274 -6.72 -13.45 -23.65
CA THR A 274 -6.62 -12.62 -24.84
C THR A 274 -7.99 -12.11 -25.28
N ALA A 275 -9.03 -12.95 -25.26
CA ALA A 275 -10.38 -12.54 -25.62
C ALA A 275 -10.93 -11.48 -24.68
N LEU A 276 -10.82 -11.65 -23.35
CA LEU A 276 -11.29 -10.66 -22.38
C LEU A 276 -10.52 -9.34 -22.49
N CYS A 277 -9.19 -9.40 -22.65
CA CYS A 277 -8.37 -8.21 -22.86
C CYS A 277 -8.73 -7.51 -24.18
N ALA A 278 -8.96 -8.27 -25.26
CA ALA A 278 -9.39 -7.72 -26.54
C ALA A 278 -10.79 -7.08 -26.45
N ILE A 279 -11.74 -7.71 -25.77
CA ILE A 279 -13.07 -7.15 -25.51
C ILE A 279 -12.93 -5.83 -24.73
N SER A 280 -12.11 -5.81 -23.67
CA SER A 280 -11.86 -4.61 -22.88
C SER A 280 -11.23 -3.47 -23.71
N LEU A 281 -10.26 -3.80 -24.58
CA LEU A 281 -9.64 -2.84 -25.50
C LEU A 281 -10.62 -2.28 -26.53
N VAL A 282 -11.44 -3.16 -27.13
CA VAL A 282 -12.48 -2.74 -28.08
C VAL A 282 -13.51 -1.85 -27.38
N ALA A 283 -13.94 -2.22 -26.17
CA ALA A 283 -14.85 -1.42 -25.37
C ALA A 283 -14.23 -0.07 -24.95
N HIS A 284 -12.92 -0.02 -24.68
CA HIS A 284 -12.22 1.22 -24.36
C HIS A 284 -12.21 2.21 -25.53
N GLY A 285 -12.29 1.74 -26.78
CA GLY A 285 -12.39 2.57 -27.99
C GLY A 285 -11.12 3.35 -28.36
N GLN A 286 -10.07 3.30 -27.55
CA GLN A 286 -8.77 3.92 -27.78
C GLN A 286 -7.65 2.95 -27.37
N LEU A 287 -6.40 3.21 -27.77
CA LEU A 287 -5.26 2.46 -27.25
C LEU A 287 -4.94 2.98 -25.84
N PRO A 288 -5.14 2.19 -24.77
CA PRO A 288 -4.78 2.64 -23.44
C PRO A 288 -3.27 2.74 -23.32
N ALA A 289 -2.79 3.30 -22.20
CA ALA A 289 -1.37 3.26 -21.87
C ALA A 289 -0.84 1.83 -22.00
N LEU A 290 0.29 1.64 -22.71
CA LEU A 290 0.85 0.31 -23.01
C LEU A 290 1.11 -0.53 -21.75
N SER A 291 1.30 0.12 -20.60
CA SER A 291 1.49 -0.54 -19.31
C SER A 291 0.22 -1.20 -18.76
N LEU A 292 -0.96 -0.77 -19.20
CA LEU A 292 -2.26 -1.25 -18.71
C LEU A 292 -2.63 -2.61 -19.30
N ILE A 293 -2.38 -2.80 -20.59
CA ILE A 293 -2.68 -4.05 -21.33
C ILE A 293 -2.09 -5.29 -20.63
N PRO A 294 -0.77 -5.36 -20.34
CA PRO A 294 -0.20 -6.54 -19.68
C PRO A 294 -0.69 -6.71 -18.24
N ARG A 295 -1.00 -5.61 -17.53
CA ARG A 295 -1.54 -5.66 -16.16
C ARG A 295 -2.94 -6.24 -16.14
N GLU A 296 -3.80 -5.77 -17.02
CA GLU A 296 -5.17 -6.25 -17.17
C GLU A 296 -5.18 -7.72 -17.61
N ALA A 297 -4.43 -8.06 -18.67
CA ALA A 297 -4.31 -9.43 -19.15
C ALA A 297 -3.84 -10.38 -18.03
N LEU A 298 -2.86 -9.95 -17.23
CA LEU A 298 -2.40 -10.75 -16.10
C LEU A 298 -3.52 -10.99 -15.07
N LEU A 299 -4.30 -9.97 -14.71
CA LEU A 299 -5.38 -10.12 -13.74
C LEU A 299 -6.51 -11.03 -14.26
N TRP A 300 -6.91 -10.90 -15.52
CA TRP A 300 -7.86 -11.81 -16.15
C TRP A 300 -7.34 -13.25 -16.18
N GLY A 301 -6.09 -13.44 -16.61
CA GLY A 301 -5.45 -14.74 -16.64
C GLY A 301 -5.35 -15.38 -15.25
N LEU A 302 -4.99 -14.60 -14.23
CA LEU A 302 -4.97 -15.05 -12.83
C LEU A 302 -6.37 -15.43 -12.35
N LEU A 303 -7.40 -14.62 -12.63
CA LEU A 303 -8.78 -14.90 -12.21
C LEU A 303 -9.27 -16.22 -12.80
N ILE A 304 -9.11 -16.42 -14.12
CA ILE A 304 -9.49 -17.66 -14.80
C ILE A 304 -8.67 -18.83 -14.25
N TRP A 305 -7.36 -18.66 -14.09
CA TRP A 305 -6.48 -19.73 -13.61
C TRP A 305 -6.81 -20.17 -12.19
N VAL A 306 -7.10 -19.25 -11.28
CA VAL A 306 -7.58 -19.57 -9.93
C VAL A 306 -8.96 -20.24 -9.99
N GLY A 307 -9.85 -19.77 -10.87
CA GLY A 307 -11.17 -20.36 -11.08
C GLY A 307 -11.10 -21.84 -11.47
N LEU A 308 -10.27 -22.15 -12.47
CA LEU A 308 -10.06 -23.50 -12.99
C LEU A 308 -9.24 -24.41 -12.05
N THR A 309 -8.48 -23.85 -11.11
CA THR A 309 -7.64 -24.64 -10.21
C THR A 309 -8.46 -25.15 -9.02
N PRO A 310 -8.58 -26.47 -8.81
CA PRO A 310 -9.26 -27.01 -7.64
C PRO A 310 -8.36 -26.81 -6.41
N LEU A 311 -8.82 -25.99 -5.46
CA LEU A 311 -8.12 -25.74 -4.19
C LEU A 311 -9.06 -26.12 -3.05
N PRO A 312 -8.77 -27.19 -2.30
CA PRO A 312 -9.64 -27.59 -1.19
C PRO A 312 -9.62 -26.52 -0.08
N PRO A 313 -10.77 -26.27 0.59
CA PRO A 313 -10.80 -25.38 1.75
C PRO A 313 -9.84 -25.92 2.82
N ARG A 314 -9.08 -25.03 3.46
CA ARG A 314 -8.14 -25.41 4.53
C ARG A 314 -8.10 -24.30 5.56
N PRO A 315 -8.31 -24.59 6.85
CA PRO A 315 -8.18 -23.56 7.87
C PRO A 315 -6.75 -23.01 7.82
N CYS A 316 -6.60 -21.72 7.49
CA CYS A 316 -5.30 -21.06 7.37
C CYS A 316 -4.54 -21.03 8.70
N TRP A 317 -5.27 -21.20 9.80
CA TRP A 317 -4.80 -21.15 11.18
C TRP A 317 -4.85 -22.50 11.90
N ARG A 318 -5.13 -23.61 11.19
CA ARG A 318 -5.15 -24.93 11.84
C ARG A 318 -3.77 -25.15 12.46
N ARG A 319 -3.74 -25.42 13.78
CA ARG A 319 -2.53 -25.83 14.49
C ARG A 319 -1.83 -26.87 13.62
N ARG A 320 -0.58 -26.56 13.20
CA ARG A 320 0.29 -27.58 12.61
C ARG A 320 0.19 -28.82 13.51
N PRO A 321 0.20 -30.04 12.94
CA PRO A 321 0.34 -31.25 13.76
C PRO A 321 1.46 -30.98 14.77
N LYS A 322 1.23 -31.37 16.04
CA LYS A 322 2.16 -31.18 17.16
C LYS A 322 3.49 -31.89 16.83
N THR A 323 4.28 -31.36 15.92
CA THR A 323 5.69 -31.69 15.81
C THR A 323 6.30 -31.03 17.04
N PRO A 324 6.85 -31.80 18.00
CA PRO A 324 7.34 -31.31 19.28
C PRO A 324 8.61 -30.44 19.16
N ALA A 325 8.91 -29.92 17.97
CA ALA A 325 9.95 -28.94 17.78
C ALA A 325 9.59 -27.69 18.58
N LEU A 326 10.40 -27.38 19.59
CA LEU A 326 10.48 -26.10 20.27
C LEU A 326 10.79 -25.02 19.23
N THR A 327 9.81 -24.64 18.41
CA THR A 327 9.95 -23.47 17.55
C THR A 327 10.21 -22.30 18.48
N SER A 328 11.36 -21.63 18.30
CA SER A 328 11.70 -20.46 19.10
C SER A 328 10.51 -19.49 19.14
N ARG A 329 10.06 -19.14 20.35
CA ARG A 329 8.90 -18.25 20.54
C ARG A 329 9.19 -16.84 20.02
N ALA A 330 10.48 -16.46 20.00
CA ALA A 330 10.92 -15.10 19.68
C ALA A 330 10.58 -14.62 18.25
N PRO A 331 10.89 -15.34 17.15
CA PRO A 331 10.53 -14.87 15.80
C PRO A 331 9.02 -14.69 15.61
N ARG A 332 8.20 -15.59 16.17
CA ARG A 332 6.74 -15.47 16.11
C ARG A 332 6.24 -14.27 16.89
N LEU A 333 6.77 -14.04 18.10
CA LEU A 333 6.45 -12.86 18.89
C LEU A 333 6.81 -11.57 18.13
N LEU A 334 7.98 -11.52 17.49
CA LEU A 334 8.41 -10.36 16.69
C LEU A 334 7.48 -10.13 15.49
N ALA A 335 7.10 -11.19 14.77
CA ALA A 335 6.14 -11.11 13.66
C ALA A 335 4.77 -10.60 14.12
N THR A 336 4.28 -11.09 15.26
CA THR A 336 3.03 -10.60 15.87
C THR A 336 3.16 -9.15 16.31
N LEU A 337 4.26 -8.76 16.96
CA LEU A 337 4.51 -7.38 17.36
C LEU A 337 4.54 -6.44 16.16
N ALA A 338 5.26 -6.81 15.08
CA ALA A 338 5.30 -6.03 13.85
C ALA A 338 3.90 -5.85 13.23
N LEU A 339 3.08 -6.90 13.25
CA LEU A 339 1.68 -6.82 12.80
C LEU A 339 0.85 -5.88 13.70
N MET A 340 0.97 -6.00 15.01
CA MET A 340 0.25 -5.14 15.96
C MET A 340 0.66 -3.68 15.81
N LEU A 341 1.94 -3.40 15.56
CA LEU A 341 2.43 -2.06 15.25
C LEU A 341 1.84 -1.51 13.95
N PHE A 342 1.70 -2.33 12.89
CA PHE A 342 1.01 -1.93 11.67
C PHE A 342 -0.47 -1.61 11.91
N VAL A 343 -1.18 -2.44 12.70
CA VAL A 343 -2.59 -2.19 13.04
C VAL A 343 -2.73 -0.90 13.87
N ALA A 344 -1.89 -0.72 14.89
CA ALA A 344 -1.87 0.51 15.68
C ALA A 344 -1.59 1.74 14.80
N HIS A 345 -0.63 1.63 13.86
CA HIS A 345 -0.36 2.65 12.86
C HIS A 345 -1.59 2.97 12.00
N ALA A 346 -2.30 1.96 11.50
CA ALA A 346 -3.50 2.14 10.70
C ALA A 346 -4.67 2.79 11.47
N LEU A 347 -4.69 2.68 12.80
CA LEU A 347 -5.70 3.32 13.66
C LEU A 347 -5.35 4.76 14.05
N THR A 348 -4.15 5.26 13.70
CA THR A 348 -3.76 6.65 13.97
C THR A 348 -4.64 7.76 13.36
N PRO A 349 -5.42 7.57 12.26
CA PRO A 349 -6.37 8.58 11.80
C PRO A 349 -7.39 8.94 12.87
N TYR A 350 -7.83 7.94 13.65
CA TYR A 350 -8.84 8.10 14.68
C TYR A 350 -8.36 8.82 15.94
N LEU A 351 -7.05 9.01 16.06
CA LEU A 351 -6.46 9.84 17.09
C LEU A 351 -6.12 11.24 16.54
N GLY A 352 -6.36 11.49 15.25
CA GLY A 352 -5.97 12.72 14.56
C GLY A 352 -4.46 12.85 14.31
N LEU A 353 -3.70 11.77 14.44
CA LEU A 353 -2.23 11.83 14.40
C LEU A 353 -1.67 11.71 12.97
N ARG A 354 -2.30 10.90 12.12
CA ARG A 354 -1.83 10.63 10.76
C ARG A 354 -2.93 9.99 9.93
N PHE A 355 -3.00 10.37 8.66
CA PHE A 355 -3.89 9.75 7.68
C PHE A 355 -3.13 8.90 6.65
N GLN A 356 -1.99 9.37 6.16
CA GLN A 356 -1.28 8.70 5.06
C GLN A 356 -0.66 7.38 5.51
N HIS A 357 -0.66 6.38 4.63
CA HIS A 357 -0.09 5.06 4.88
C HIS A 357 -0.83 4.20 5.92
N THR A 358 -2.08 4.54 6.21
CA THR A 358 -2.90 3.86 7.23
C THR A 358 -3.85 2.80 6.65
N ALA A 359 -3.72 2.46 5.36
CA ALA A 359 -4.70 1.62 4.63
C ALA A 359 -6.08 2.28 4.44
N ALA A 360 -6.25 3.57 4.75
CA ALA A 360 -7.47 4.36 4.51
C ALA A 360 -7.66 4.81 3.04
N MET A 361 -7.14 4.04 2.07
CA MET A 361 -7.24 4.34 0.64
C MET A 361 -8.68 4.37 0.17
N VAL A 362 -9.01 5.40 -0.61
CA VAL A 362 -10.29 5.50 -1.34
C VAL A 362 -11.48 5.35 -0.38
N SER A 363 -11.36 5.95 0.81
CA SER A 363 -12.29 5.72 1.92
C SER A 363 -13.26 6.85 2.19
N ASN A 364 -13.12 8.05 1.59
CA ASN A 364 -13.84 9.27 2.00
C ASN A 364 -13.69 9.63 3.50
N LEU A 365 -12.79 9.00 4.26
CA LEU A 365 -12.65 9.25 5.69
C LEU A 365 -12.17 10.69 5.95
N ARG A 366 -12.92 11.40 6.80
CA ARG A 366 -12.62 12.74 7.32
C ARG A 366 -12.27 12.66 8.81
N ILE A 367 -11.18 13.31 9.21
CA ILE A 367 -10.67 13.33 10.59
C ILE A 367 -10.48 14.75 11.15
N ASP A 368 -10.84 15.76 10.37
CA ASP A 368 -10.78 17.18 10.69
C ASP A 368 -12.01 17.67 11.46
N ASP A 369 -11.84 18.79 12.17
CA ASP A 369 -12.80 19.33 13.12
C ASP A 369 -14.12 19.74 12.48
N GLY A 370 -15.23 19.26 13.04
CA GLY A 370 -16.60 19.47 12.55
C GLY A 370 -16.98 18.61 11.35
N CYS A 371 -16.02 17.88 10.77
CA CYS A 371 -16.18 17.09 9.55
C CYS A 371 -16.02 15.58 9.79
N TRP A 372 -15.84 15.16 11.04
CA TRP A 372 -15.67 13.76 11.42
C TRP A 372 -16.83 12.89 10.92
N ASN A 373 -16.54 11.84 10.16
CA ASN A 373 -17.58 11.07 9.48
C ASN A 373 -17.58 9.55 9.77
N HIS A 374 -16.67 9.04 10.60
CA HIS A 374 -16.63 7.61 10.92
C HIS A 374 -17.83 7.17 11.78
N LEU A 375 -18.43 6.02 11.49
CA LEU A 375 -19.67 5.58 12.14
C LEU A 375 -19.47 4.92 13.50
N LEU A 376 -18.31 4.31 13.74
CA LEU A 376 -18.05 3.52 14.96
C LEU A 376 -17.14 4.20 15.96
N ILE A 377 -16.33 5.15 15.49
CA ILE A 377 -15.35 5.82 16.33
C ILE A 377 -15.80 7.27 16.43
N PRO A 378 -16.13 7.79 17.62
CA PRO A 378 -16.60 9.15 17.79
C PRO A 378 -15.46 10.16 17.68
N GLU A 379 -15.77 11.39 17.28
CA GLU A 379 -14.81 12.50 17.20
C GLU A 379 -14.10 12.78 18.53
N SER A 380 -14.77 12.50 19.67
CA SER A 380 -14.17 12.63 21.01
C SER A 380 -12.88 11.82 21.24
N TRP A 381 -12.56 10.83 20.38
CA TRP A 381 -11.30 10.09 20.45
C TRP A 381 -10.14 10.83 19.78
N ARG A 382 -10.43 11.84 18.96
CA ARG A 382 -9.41 12.68 18.35
C ARG A 382 -8.64 13.40 19.44
N MET A 383 -7.34 13.16 19.49
CA MET A 383 -6.47 13.80 20.46
C MET A 383 -6.03 15.18 19.99
N ARG A 384 -5.81 15.34 18.68
CA ARG A 384 -5.29 16.58 18.07
C ARG A 384 -5.85 16.77 16.67
N GLU A 385 -5.87 18.01 16.23
CA GLU A 385 -6.09 18.37 14.83
C GLU A 385 -4.89 19.18 14.33
N ASP A 386 -4.15 18.62 13.37
CA ASP A 386 -2.96 19.26 12.80
C ASP A 386 -3.21 19.84 11.38
N TYR A 387 -4.48 20.04 11.00
CA TYR A 387 -4.82 20.78 9.79
C TYR A 387 -4.72 22.29 10.02
N ILE A 388 -4.18 23.01 9.03
CA ILE A 388 -4.04 24.45 8.99
C ILE A 388 -5.23 25.00 8.17
N ARG A 389 -5.97 25.92 8.79
CA ARG A 389 -7.07 26.65 8.15
C ARG A 389 -6.62 28.07 7.86
N ILE A 390 -6.55 28.43 6.58
CA ILE A 390 -6.20 29.79 6.18
C ILE A 390 -7.50 30.55 5.97
N ASN A 391 -7.67 31.64 6.71
CA ASN A 391 -8.87 32.48 6.68
C ASN A 391 -8.69 33.71 5.80
N ARG A 392 -7.45 34.15 5.62
CA ARG A 392 -7.10 35.25 4.73
C ARG A 392 -5.74 34.99 4.11
N THR A 393 -5.62 35.34 2.83
CA THR A 393 -4.42 35.15 2.03
C THR A 393 -4.41 36.20 0.93
N TYR A 394 -3.22 36.65 0.53
CA TYR A 394 -3.07 37.42 -0.70
C TYR A 394 -1.62 37.40 -1.18
N PHE A 395 -1.44 37.70 -2.46
CA PHE A 395 -0.13 37.90 -3.08
C PHE A 395 0.04 39.39 -3.39
N ARG A 396 1.05 40.06 -2.83
CA ARG A 396 1.22 41.53 -2.87
C ARG A 396 0.13 42.33 -2.15
N HIS A 397 -1.10 42.24 -2.65
CA HIS A 397 -2.30 42.87 -2.12
C HIS A 397 -3.53 41.98 -2.40
N PRO A 398 -4.63 42.13 -1.65
CA PRO A 398 -5.85 41.34 -1.89
C PRO A 398 -6.32 41.38 -3.34
N GLY A 399 -6.71 40.22 -3.89
CA GLY A 399 -7.26 40.10 -5.24
C GLY A 399 -6.23 40.13 -6.37
N PHE A 400 -4.93 40.08 -6.07
CA PHE A 400 -3.89 40.08 -7.11
C PHE A 400 -3.90 38.78 -7.93
N LEU A 401 -4.06 37.62 -7.27
CA LEU A 401 -4.19 36.30 -7.90
C LEU A 401 -5.37 35.54 -7.29
N THR A 402 -6.59 35.98 -7.59
CA THR A 402 -7.83 35.44 -7.01
C THR A 402 -7.92 33.93 -7.10
N GLU A 403 -7.56 33.31 -8.23
CA GLU A 403 -7.58 31.85 -8.39
C GLU A 403 -6.72 31.11 -7.35
N TYR A 404 -5.53 31.65 -7.04
CA TYR A 404 -4.62 31.04 -6.06
C TYR A 404 -5.10 31.32 -4.63
N GLU A 405 -5.61 32.53 -4.39
CA GLU A 405 -6.20 32.93 -3.12
C GLU A 405 -7.40 32.03 -2.77
N ASP A 406 -8.33 31.83 -3.71
CA ASP A 406 -9.49 30.95 -3.55
C ASP A 406 -9.07 29.51 -3.26
N LYS A 407 -8.09 28.98 -4.00
CA LYS A 407 -7.54 27.64 -3.76
C LYS A 407 -6.96 27.48 -2.36
N VAL A 408 -6.31 28.52 -1.84
CA VAL A 408 -5.76 28.52 -0.47
C VAL A 408 -6.89 28.55 0.56
N LEU A 409 -7.92 29.35 0.33
CA LEU A 409 -9.03 29.54 1.25
C LEU A 409 -9.98 28.33 1.29
N ASP A 410 -10.15 27.61 0.18
CA ASP A 410 -11.09 26.48 0.05
C ASP A 410 -10.55 25.15 0.60
N GLN A 411 -9.24 25.06 0.84
CA GLN A 411 -8.57 23.83 1.22
C GLN A 411 -8.09 23.82 2.68
N LEU A 412 -8.04 22.62 3.24
CA LEU A 412 -7.30 22.31 4.46
C LEU A 412 -5.85 22.00 4.09
N TRP A 413 -4.94 22.61 4.83
CA TRP A 413 -3.51 22.51 4.60
C TRP A 413 -2.86 21.68 5.70
N ASN A 414 -1.71 21.11 5.39
CA ASN A 414 -0.79 20.57 6.39
C ASN A 414 0.60 21.23 6.23
N THR A 415 1.46 21.07 7.22
CA THR A 415 2.77 21.75 7.25
C THR A 415 3.63 21.42 6.03
N THR A 416 3.61 20.18 5.54
CA THR A 416 4.32 19.77 4.33
C THR A 416 3.79 20.48 3.08
N GLN A 417 2.47 20.65 2.97
CA GLN A 417 1.86 21.39 1.87
C GLN A 417 2.18 22.88 1.92
N VAL A 418 2.16 23.52 3.09
CA VAL A 418 2.53 24.94 3.21
C VAL A 418 4.00 25.17 2.84
N ARG A 419 4.91 24.24 3.20
CA ARG A 419 6.31 24.29 2.73
C ARG A 419 6.43 24.13 1.22
N GLN A 420 5.62 23.25 0.63
CA GLN A 420 5.55 23.10 -0.82
C GLN A 420 5.00 24.36 -1.50
N MET A 421 4.00 24.99 -0.89
CA MET A 421 3.43 26.26 -1.33
C MET A 421 4.52 27.33 -1.36
N ARG A 422 5.31 27.47 -0.29
CA ARG A 422 6.49 28.35 -0.24
C ARG A 422 7.47 28.06 -1.38
N ARG A 423 7.90 26.80 -1.55
CA ARG A 423 8.85 26.42 -2.61
C ARG A 423 8.35 26.73 -4.03
N ASN A 424 7.06 26.52 -4.28
CA ASN A 424 6.51 26.59 -5.62
C ASN A 424 6.01 27.98 -6.00
N TRP A 425 5.57 28.77 -5.03
CA TRP A 425 4.85 30.02 -5.27
C TRP A 425 5.63 31.26 -4.79
N CYS A 426 6.74 31.10 -4.07
CA CYS A 426 7.59 32.24 -3.74
C CYS A 426 8.48 32.63 -4.92
N ARG A 427 8.05 33.66 -5.63
CA ARG A 427 8.80 34.37 -6.67
C ARG A 427 8.82 35.84 -6.30
N GLU A 428 9.89 36.57 -6.63
CA GLU A 428 10.04 38.01 -6.31
C GLU A 428 8.80 38.84 -6.69
N GLU A 429 8.16 38.49 -7.81
CA GLU A 429 6.95 39.13 -8.31
C GLU A 429 5.68 38.90 -7.48
N LEU A 430 5.71 38.00 -6.50
CA LEU A 430 4.56 37.60 -5.69
C LEU A 430 4.66 38.05 -4.22
N HIS A 431 5.73 38.73 -3.83
CA HIS A 431 5.93 39.21 -2.45
C HIS A 431 5.14 40.49 -2.13
N PRO A 432 4.58 40.61 -0.90
CA PRO A 432 4.51 39.58 0.14
C PRO A 432 3.46 38.52 -0.16
N PHE A 433 3.71 37.26 0.23
CA PHE A 433 2.70 36.21 0.26
C PHE A 433 2.14 36.06 1.68
N TYR A 434 1.09 36.84 1.97
CA TYR A 434 0.47 36.94 3.28
C TYR A 434 -0.43 35.74 3.58
N LEU A 435 -0.36 35.20 4.79
CA LEU A 435 -1.29 34.19 5.31
C LEU A 435 -1.75 34.52 6.74
N GLU A 436 -3.04 34.39 6.99
CA GLU A 436 -3.64 34.48 8.33
C GLU A 436 -4.63 33.34 8.51
N GLY A 437 -4.61 32.69 9.68
CA GLY A 437 -5.40 31.48 9.89
C GLY A 437 -5.33 30.91 11.30
N THR A 438 -5.66 29.63 11.41
CA THR A 438 -5.59 28.86 12.65
C THR A 438 -4.85 27.54 12.46
N PHE A 439 -4.09 27.14 13.47
CA PHE A 439 -3.45 25.83 13.59
C PHE A 439 -3.63 25.36 15.03
N ARG A 440 -4.22 24.17 15.23
CA ARG A 440 -4.60 23.67 16.58
C ARG A 440 -5.47 24.66 17.37
N SER A 441 -6.37 25.35 16.68
CA SER A 441 -7.21 26.44 17.23
C SER A 441 -6.44 27.69 17.69
N GLU A 442 -5.12 27.74 17.54
CA GLU A 442 -4.32 28.93 17.82
C GLU A 442 -4.24 29.79 16.55
N PRO A 443 -4.53 31.10 16.64
CA PRO A 443 -4.41 31.99 15.50
C PRO A 443 -2.93 32.18 15.12
N PHE A 444 -2.67 32.33 13.83
CA PHE A 444 -1.35 32.70 13.33
C PHE A 444 -1.46 33.76 12.23
N VAL A 445 -0.41 34.56 12.10
CA VAL A 445 -0.21 35.51 11.01
C VAL A 445 1.20 35.32 10.46
N ILE A 446 1.32 35.22 9.14
CA ILE A 446 2.58 35.19 8.40
C ILE A 446 2.51 36.36 7.43
N GLU A 447 3.26 37.43 7.72
CA GLU A 447 3.27 38.64 6.90
C GLU A 447 3.78 38.39 5.48
N ASP A 448 4.82 37.56 5.36
CA ASP A 448 5.33 37.08 4.09
C ASP A 448 5.86 35.64 4.23
N LEU A 449 5.15 34.67 3.65
CA LEU A 449 5.58 33.27 3.60
C LEU A 449 6.92 33.10 2.88
N CYS A 450 7.26 34.06 2.03
CA CYS A 450 8.44 34.05 1.19
C CYS A 450 9.64 34.76 1.80
N ALA A 451 9.50 35.37 2.99
CA ALA A 451 10.62 35.97 3.72
C ALA A 451 11.76 34.97 3.95
N GLU A 452 13.01 35.43 3.89
CA GLU A 452 14.19 34.58 4.16
C GLU A 452 14.15 34.07 5.61
N GLU A 453 14.02 35.01 6.55
CA GLU A 453 13.80 34.75 7.97
C GLU A 453 12.30 34.67 8.26
N LEU A 454 11.79 33.44 8.35
CA LEU A 454 10.40 33.17 8.68
C LEU A 454 10.32 32.41 10.01
N SER A 455 9.74 33.03 11.04
CA SER A 455 9.35 32.32 12.25
C SER A 455 8.24 31.34 11.88
N TRP A 456 8.55 30.04 11.86
CA TRP A 456 7.61 29.04 11.37
C TRP A 456 6.64 28.64 12.51
N PRO A 457 5.37 29.08 12.49
CA PRO A 457 4.45 28.85 13.61
C PRO A 457 4.12 27.37 13.82
N PHE A 458 4.51 26.51 12.87
CA PHE A 458 4.25 25.08 12.89
C PHE A 458 5.49 24.24 13.22
N GLU A 459 6.51 24.80 13.88
CA GLU A 459 7.74 24.06 14.23
C GLU A 459 7.46 22.82 15.08
N ALA A 460 6.53 22.94 16.04
CA ALA A 460 6.10 21.86 16.93
C ALA A 460 4.96 20.98 16.34
N ALA A 461 4.84 20.92 15.02
CA ALA A 461 3.78 20.14 14.37
C ALA A 461 4.00 18.63 14.41
N GLY A 462 5.17 18.14 14.78
CA GLY A 462 5.43 16.71 14.91
C GLY A 462 4.65 16.05 16.05
N VAL A 463 4.50 14.72 15.99
CA VAL A 463 3.74 13.94 16.98
C VAL A 463 4.33 14.10 18.39
N PHE A 464 5.66 14.13 18.50
CA PHE A 464 6.40 14.22 19.77
C PHE A 464 7.29 15.46 19.87
N GLY A 465 6.93 16.57 19.19
CA GLY A 465 7.73 17.80 19.15
C GLY A 465 8.05 18.22 17.71
N PRO A 466 9.24 18.75 17.42
CA PRO A 466 9.64 19.09 16.06
C PRO A 466 9.62 17.87 15.13
N GLU A 467 9.05 18.04 13.93
CA GLU A 467 9.00 16.96 12.94
C GLU A 467 10.42 16.66 12.42
N ILE A 468 10.92 15.46 12.71
CA ILE A 468 12.27 14.99 12.29
C ILE A 468 12.37 14.99 10.76
N PHE A 469 11.31 14.53 10.09
CA PHE A 469 11.24 14.46 8.65
C PHE A 469 10.31 15.55 8.12
N LYS A 470 10.87 16.74 7.88
CA LYS A 470 10.09 17.95 7.50
C LYS A 470 9.21 17.77 6.26
N ASP A 471 9.62 16.90 5.34
CA ASP A 471 8.90 16.57 4.12
C ASP A 471 8.06 15.28 4.24
N HIS A 472 7.88 14.75 5.44
CA HIS A 472 7.06 13.56 5.63
C HIS A 472 5.57 13.90 5.61
N LEU A 473 4.83 13.35 4.63
CA LEU A 473 3.41 13.61 4.47
C LEU A 473 2.59 12.78 5.46
N ARG A 474 2.06 13.43 6.50
CA ARG A 474 1.20 12.76 7.50
C ARG A 474 -0.29 12.77 7.14
N PHE A 475 -0.78 13.83 6.50
CA PHE A 475 -2.21 14.07 6.30
C PHE A 475 -2.61 14.01 4.82
N GLN A 476 -3.93 13.97 4.57
CA GLN A 476 -4.47 14.07 3.21
C GLN A 476 -4.04 15.38 2.55
N ARG A 477 -3.95 15.37 1.23
CA ARG A 477 -3.76 16.57 0.41
C ARG A 477 -5.08 16.99 -0.21
N ASN A 478 -5.19 18.25 -0.60
CA ASN A 478 -6.32 18.80 -1.38
C ASN A 478 -7.68 18.53 -0.72
N LEU A 479 -7.74 18.54 0.60
CA LEU A 479 -8.96 18.26 1.34
C LEU A 479 -9.79 19.56 1.38
N PRO A 480 -11.04 19.60 0.87
CA PRO A 480 -11.86 20.81 0.97
C PRO A 480 -12.24 21.09 2.42
N ARG A 481 -12.38 22.37 2.79
CA ARG A 481 -12.85 22.78 4.13
C ARG A 481 -14.30 22.42 4.40
N THR A 482 -15.11 22.33 3.34
CA THR A 482 -16.52 22.04 3.44
C THR A 482 -16.78 20.54 3.57
N CYS A 483 -17.90 20.22 4.21
CA CYS A 483 -18.42 18.87 4.35
C CYS A 483 -19.88 18.81 3.86
N PRO A 484 -20.29 17.69 3.24
CA PRO A 484 -19.53 16.47 3.00
C PRO A 484 -18.51 16.62 1.85
N ALA A 485 -17.55 15.70 1.75
CA ALA A 485 -16.53 15.72 0.69
C ALA A 485 -16.67 14.55 -0.28
N THR A 486 -16.52 14.87 -1.57
CA THR A 486 -16.45 13.87 -2.64
C THR A 486 -15.14 13.08 -2.57
N CYS A 487 -15.04 12.03 -3.38
CA CYS A 487 -13.80 11.27 -3.50
C CYS A 487 -12.63 12.18 -3.92
N ILE A 488 -11.51 12.11 -3.20
CA ILE A 488 -10.32 12.98 -3.39
C ILE A 488 -9.38 12.46 -4.50
N HIS A 489 -9.71 11.32 -5.12
CA HIS A 489 -8.94 10.72 -6.23
C HIS A 489 -9.60 11.09 -7.55
#